data_AF-B5G8F4-F1
#
_entry.id   AF-B5G8F4-F1
#
_cell.length_a   1.000
_cell.length_b   1.000
_cell.length_c   1.000
_cell.angle_alpha   90.00
_cell.angle_beta   90.00
_cell.angle_gamma   90.00
#
_symmetry.space_group_name_H-M   'P 1'
#
loop_
_entity.id
_entity.type
_entity.pdbx_description
1 polymer ?
#
loop_
_entity_poly.entity_id
_entity_poly.type
_entity_poly.pdbx_seq_one_letter_code
_entity_poly.pdbx_strand_id
1 'polypeptide(L)' 'MSSIRVDEEHLPAFDTLTPEQRRGAACVWCGTAVQPGIDDVDLGARRAAAGGSAWFPRGCRPCAYGRRP' A
#
# COMPACT_ATOMS: atom_id res chain seq x y z
N MET A 1 -20.22 8.32 10.89
CA MET A 1 -19.30 7.22 10.59
C MET A 1 -18.12 7.79 9.82
N SER A 2 -17.10 8.29 10.52
CA SER A 2 -15.89 8.82 9.88
C SER A 2 -15.10 7.67 9.28
N SER A 3 -15.22 7.52 7.97
CA SER A 3 -14.34 6.66 7.19
C SER A 3 -12.91 7.15 7.40
N ILE A 4 -12.05 6.29 7.95
CA ILE A 4 -10.61 6.54 8.05
C ILE A 4 -10.14 6.81 6.62
N ARG A 5 -9.74 8.04 6.33
CA ARG A 5 -9.04 8.37 5.10
C ARG A 5 -7.66 7.75 5.23
N VAL A 6 -7.54 6.48 4.85
CA VAL A 6 -6.28 5.99 4.31
C VAL A 6 -6.00 6.94 3.15
N ASP A 7 -4.90 7.70 3.21
CA ASP A 7 -4.57 8.72 2.21
C ASP A 7 -4.40 8.05 0.85
N GLU A 8 -5.53 7.89 0.17
CA GLU A 8 -5.68 7.22 -1.11
C GLU A 8 -4.86 7.96 -2.19
N GLU A 9 -4.53 9.22 -1.89
CA GLU A 9 -3.81 10.24 -2.69
C GLU A 9 -2.27 10.14 -2.65
N HIS A 10 -1.66 9.39 -1.72
CA HIS A 10 -0.18 9.37 -1.55
C HIS A 10 0.44 7.97 -1.62
N LEU A 11 -0.01 7.15 -2.56
CA LEU A 11 0.72 5.95 -2.94
C LEU A 11 1.93 6.33 -3.80
N PRO A 12 3.11 5.73 -3.57
CA PRO A 12 4.24 5.87 -4.49
C PRO A 12 3.88 5.39 -5.89
N ALA A 13 4.53 5.96 -6.90
CA ALA A 13 4.35 5.55 -8.28
C ALA A 13 4.73 4.06 -8.45
N PHE A 14 3.90 3.29 -9.15
CA PHE A 14 4.07 1.84 -9.29
C PHE A 14 5.47 1.43 -9.78
N ASP A 15 6.03 2.20 -10.70
CA ASP A 15 7.34 1.92 -11.31
C ASP A 15 8.52 2.20 -10.38
N THR A 16 8.30 2.92 -9.28
CA THR A 16 9.33 3.17 -8.24
C THR A 16 9.39 2.05 -7.19
N LEU A 17 8.46 1.10 -7.25
CA LEU A 17 8.32 0.05 -6.25
C LEU A 17 9.17 -1.19 -6.58
N THR A 18 9.69 -1.83 -5.53
CA THR A 18 10.32 -3.14 -5.67
C THR A 18 9.29 -4.20 -6.08
N PRO A 19 9.73 -5.36 -6.63
CA PRO A 19 8.83 -6.47 -6.94
C PRO A 19 8.01 -6.96 -5.74
N GLU A 20 8.57 -6.90 -4.53
CA GLU A 20 7.91 -7.29 -3.28
C GLU A 20 6.77 -6.32 -2.94
N GLN A 21 7.03 -5.01 -3.05
CA GLN A 21 6.02 -3.99 -2.82
C GLN A 21 4.89 -4.05 -3.86
N ARG A 22 5.21 -4.27 -5.14
CA ARG A 22 4.21 -4.44 -6.21
C ARG A 22 3.31 -5.65 -6.00
N ARG A 23 3.85 -6.72 -5.42
CA ARG A 23 3.11 -7.94 -5.06
C ARG A 23 2.30 -7.81 -3.77
N GLY A 24 2.50 -6.75 -2.99
CA GLY A 24 1.90 -6.59 -1.67
C GLY A 24 2.54 -7.44 -0.57
N ALA A 25 3.78 -7.93 -0.79
CA ALA A 25 4.56 -8.66 0.20
C ALA A 25 5.43 -7.75 1.09
N ALA A 26 5.45 -6.45 0.78
CA ALA A 26 6.18 -5.44 1.54
C ALA A 26 5.35 -4.14 1.63
N CYS A 27 5.55 -3.40 2.72
CA CYS A 27 4.97 -2.09 2.91
C CYS A 27 5.33 -1.17 1.73
N VAL A 28 4.31 -0.61 1.10
CA VAL A 28 4.45 0.25 -0.08
C VAL A 28 5.31 1.49 0.20
N TRP A 29 5.42 1.93 1.47
CA TRP A 29 6.20 3.10 1.85
C TRP A 29 7.62 2.78 2.34
N CYS A 30 7.78 1.86 3.29
CA CYS A 30 9.08 1.59 3.92
C CYS A 30 9.78 0.31 3.46
N GLY A 31 9.13 -0.52 2.63
CA GLY A 31 9.70 -1.77 2.11
C GLY A 31 9.82 -2.90 3.14
N THR A 32 9.42 -2.69 4.40
CA THR A 32 9.37 -3.75 5.40
C THR A 32 8.44 -4.87 4.94
N ALA A 33 8.90 -6.12 5.04
CA ALA A 33 8.08 -7.28 4.73
C ALA A 33 6.80 -7.26 5.57
N VAL A 34 5.67 -7.56 4.93
CA VAL A 34 4.38 -7.68 5.60
C VAL A 34 3.78 -9.02 5.25
N GLN A 35 3.04 -9.60 6.17
CA GLN A 35 2.28 -10.81 5.95
C GLN A 35 0.81 -10.44 5.72
N PRO A 36 0.29 -10.63 4.49
CA PRO A 36 -1.08 -10.30 4.17
C PRO A 36 -2.10 -10.98 5.10
N GLY A 37 -3.02 -10.19 5.64
CA GLY A 37 -4.05 -10.61 6.59
C GLY A 37 -3.60 -10.71 8.05
N ILE A 38 -2.31 -10.50 8.36
CA ILE A 38 -1.78 -10.62 9.73
C ILE A 38 -1.28 -9.30 10.28
N ASP A 39 -0.34 -8.63 9.61
CA ASP A 39 0.32 -7.41 10.11
C ASP A 39 0.42 -6.29 9.07
N ASP A 40 -0.42 -6.38 8.03
CA ASP A 40 -0.61 -5.37 7.00
C ASP A 40 -1.89 -4.54 7.18
N VAL A 41 -1.99 -3.50 6.37
CA VAL A 41 -3.19 -2.73 6.09
C VAL A 41 -3.42 -2.81 4.59
N ASP A 42 -4.60 -3.30 4.21
CA ASP A 42 -5.07 -3.30 2.82
C ASP A 42 -5.38 -1.87 2.38
N LEU A 43 -4.72 -1.40 1.32
CA LEU A 43 -4.91 -0.05 0.78
C LEU A 43 -5.83 -0.05 -0.46
N GLY A 44 -6.53 -1.17 -0.68
CA GLY A 44 -7.49 -1.36 -1.76
C GLY A 44 -6.86 -1.70 -3.10
N ALA A 45 -7.66 -2.25 -4.00
CA ALA A 45 -7.23 -2.60 -5.35
C ALA A 45 -6.96 -1.34 -6.18
N ARG A 46 -5.80 -1.28 -6.82
CA ARG A 46 -5.36 -0.18 -7.70
C ARG A 46 -4.99 -0.71 -9.08
N ARG A 47 -4.83 0.19 -10.05
CA ARG A 47 -4.25 -0.15 -11.36
C ARG A 47 -2.88 0.50 -11.51
N ALA A 48 -1.92 -0.23 -12.08
CA ALA A 48 -0.56 0.26 -12.29
C ALA A 48 -0.52 1.41 -13.32
N ALA A 49 -1.37 1.34 -14.34
CA ALA A 49 -1.58 2.34 -15.37
C ALA A 49 -2.98 2.20 -15.97
N ALA A 50 -3.38 3.11 -16.86
CA ALA A 50 -4.59 2.95 -17.66
C ALA A 50 -4.49 1.64 -18.48
N GLY A 51 -5.38 0.69 -18.21
CA GLY A 51 -5.34 -0.65 -18.82
C GLY A 51 -4.33 -1.63 -18.21
N GLY A 52 -3.52 -1.19 -17.23
CA GLY A 52 -2.55 -2.05 -16.55
C GLY A 52 -3.18 -3.04 -15.58
N SER A 53 -2.39 -4.03 -15.17
CA SER A 53 -2.79 -5.02 -14.17
C SER A 53 -3.24 -4.39 -12.87
N ALA A 54 -4.23 -5.01 -12.24
CA ALA A 54 -4.59 -4.67 -10.88
C ALA A 54 -3.44 -5.05 -9.93
N TRP A 55 -3.20 -4.22 -8.93
CA TRP A 55 -2.28 -4.49 -7.84
C TRP A 55 -2.91 -4.07 -6.53
N PHE A 56 -2.46 -4.67 -5.44
CA PHE A 56 -3.10 -4.57 -4.13
C PHE A 56 -2.06 -4.04 -3.13
N PRO A 57 -1.79 -2.72 -3.14
CA PRO A 57 -0.82 -2.11 -2.24
C PRO A 57 -1.14 -2.42 -0.78
N ARG A 58 -0.09 -2.76 -0.01
CA ARG A 58 -0.17 -3.04 1.42
C ARG A 58 0.72 -2.07 2.19
N GLY A 59 0.28 -1.64 3.36
CA GLY A 59 1.08 -0.86 4.30
C GLY A 59 1.34 -1.63 5.58
N CYS A 60 2.49 -1.44 6.24
CA CYS A 60 2.62 -1.87 7.63
C CYS A 60 1.81 -0.94 8.54
N ARG A 61 1.34 -1.43 9.69
CA ARG A 61 0.55 -0.63 10.64
C ARG A 61 1.23 0.70 11.02
N PRO A 62 2.55 0.77 11.30
CA PRO A 62 3.22 2.04 11.59
C PRO A 62 3.13 3.05 10.45
N CYS A 63 3.33 2.66 9.19
CA CYS A 63 3.23 3.61 8.07
C CYS A 63 1.77 3.99 7.77
N ALA A 64 0.84 3.04 7.91
CA ALA A 64 -0.57 3.25 7.63
C ALA A 64 -1.26 4.16 8.67
N TYR A 65 -0.84 4.09 9.95
CA TYR A 65 -1.45 4.86 11.04
C TYR A 65 -0.54 5.95 11.62
N GLY A 66 0.76 5.91 11.34
CA GLY A 66 1.78 6.77 11.93
C GLY A 66 2.11 8.03 11.14
N ARG A 67 1.41 8.31 10.03
CA ARG A 67 1.42 9.66 9.46
C ARG A 67 0.56 10.58 10.32
N ARG A 68 1.14 11.09 11.40
CA ARG A 68 0.75 12.41 11.92
C ARG A 68 1.04 13.44 10.80
N PRO A 69 0.14 14.42 10.59
CA PRO A 69 0.26 15.40 9.52
C PRO A 69 1.57 16.18 9.57
#